data_AF-A0A0M0HU28-F1
#
_entry.id   AF-A0A0M0HU28-F1
#
_cell.length_a   1.000
_cell.length_b   1.000
_cell.length_c   1.000
_cell.angle_alpha   90.00
_cell.angle_beta   90.00
_cell.angle_gamma   90.00
#
_symmetry.space_group_name_H-M   'P 1'
#
loop_
_entity.id
_entity.type
_entity.pdbx_description
1 polymer ?
#
loop_
_entity_poly.entity_id
_entity_poly.type
_entity_poly.pdbx_seq_one_letter_code
_entity_poly.pdbx_strand_id
1 'polypeptide(L)'
;MSTYVALVNLVSGQKVVVDANGLVRTLLEGEQPKAGEVVLGQESAIDHDPSVNVELFGEDGSTQNISDDIEEIFAALEQGQDPTQLGEDFATAAGQQVSSSVTQASTIVRNGVETLASTEFSTEGFDTLSLSETQSLSILTQYQQLQQNVVSVDANSNPDGLDLTLITPEDQPLSGQLSATDSDGDELSFSEGDAPSNGSLTVDESGSWTYTPNPDFNGNDSFTVIVSDGNGGMDEIIVNVGVTPINDNPVLVDENGAPLGDDLSVSTQEDTPVSGKVNATDVDGDDLTYTVNDTPTNGSVSIDAEGNWTYTPDEDFHGSDNFTITVDDGNGGVDQVNIDIKVEYAPTVSIT
;
A
#
# COMPACT_ATOMS: atom_id res chain seq x y z
N MET A 1 -47.24 27.90 0.64
CA MET A 1 -46.26 27.14 -0.17
C MET A 1 -45.00 27.09 0.68
N SER A 2 -44.74 25.96 1.33
CA SER A 2 -43.55 25.78 2.16
C SER A 2 -42.42 25.36 1.23
N THR A 3 -41.54 26.30 0.93
CA THR A 3 -40.31 26.04 0.18
C THR A 3 -39.32 25.46 1.17
N TYR A 4 -39.03 24.16 1.07
CA TYR A 4 -37.88 23.56 1.73
C TYR A 4 -36.63 24.10 1.02
N VAL A 5 -35.84 24.91 1.71
CA VAL A 5 -34.49 25.26 1.25
C VAL A 5 -33.64 24.02 1.47
N ALA A 6 -33.07 23.50 0.38
CA ALA A 6 -32.25 22.30 0.40
C ALA A 6 -31.01 22.49 1.28
N LEU A 7 -30.54 21.39 1.88
CA LEU A 7 -29.22 21.29 2.48
C LEU A 7 -28.19 21.59 1.38
N VAL A 8 -27.60 22.78 1.37
CA VAL A 8 -26.49 23.10 0.48
C VAL A 8 -25.34 23.58 1.35
N ASN A 9 -24.38 22.70 1.58
CA ASN A 9 -23.05 23.09 2.05
C ASN A 9 -22.49 24.06 1.00
N LEU A 10 -22.07 25.24 1.44
CA LEU A 10 -21.53 26.25 0.55
C LEU A 10 -20.22 25.75 -0.06
N VAL A 11 -20.05 25.95 -1.37
CA VAL A 11 -18.74 25.76 -2.00
C VAL A 11 -17.82 26.88 -1.50
N SER A 12 -16.53 26.61 -1.28
CA SER A 12 -15.55 27.65 -0.89
C SER A 12 -15.68 28.90 -1.78
N GLY A 13 -15.83 30.07 -1.14
CA GLY A 13 -16.06 31.36 -1.80
C GLY A 13 -17.54 31.71 -2.07
N GLN A 14 -18.50 30.81 -1.81
CA GLN A 14 -19.93 31.12 -1.90
C GLN A 14 -20.41 31.85 -0.64
N LYS A 15 -21.15 32.95 -0.83
CA LYS A 15 -21.73 33.76 0.25
C LYS A 15 -23.25 33.59 0.31
N VAL A 16 -23.79 33.51 1.52
CA VAL A 16 -25.24 33.51 1.79
C VAL A 16 -25.61 34.81 2.48
N VAL A 17 -26.81 35.29 2.21
CA VAL A 17 -27.37 36.49 2.82
C VAL A 17 -28.68 36.18 3.52
N VAL A 18 -28.84 36.75 4.71
CA VAL A 18 -30.06 36.71 5.53
C VAL A 18 -30.64 38.13 5.58
N ASP A 19 -31.84 38.31 5.06
CA ASP A 19 -32.51 39.63 5.05
C ASP A 19 -33.24 39.94 6.37
N ALA A 20 -33.75 41.17 6.52
CA ALA A 20 -34.51 41.66 7.70
C ALA A 20 -35.65 40.74 8.19
N ASN A 21 -36.20 39.92 7.30
CA ASN A 21 -37.30 39.00 7.58
C ASN A 21 -36.83 37.55 7.79
N GLY A 22 -35.52 37.33 7.88
CA GLY A 22 -34.91 36.01 8.00
C GLY A 22 -34.93 35.18 6.72
N LEU A 23 -35.24 35.76 5.56
CA LEU A 23 -35.20 35.02 4.31
C LEU A 23 -33.75 34.82 3.87
N VAL A 24 -33.40 33.56 3.60
CA VAL A 24 -32.07 33.14 3.18
C VAL A 24 -31.99 33.07 1.66
N ARG A 25 -30.94 33.63 1.06
CA ARG A 25 -30.59 33.40 -0.36
C ARG A 25 -29.08 33.39 -0.58
N THR A 26 -28.65 32.82 -1.69
CA THR A 26 -27.26 32.91 -2.16
C THR A 26 -26.99 34.28 -2.76
N LEU A 27 -25.83 34.87 -2.45
CA LEU A 27 -25.33 36.07 -3.11
C LEU A 27 -24.58 35.67 -4.39
N LEU A 28 -25.01 36.17 -5.54
CA LEU A 28 -24.37 35.86 -6.82
C LEU A 28 -23.05 36.62 -6.99
N GLU A 29 -22.14 36.09 -7.80
CA GLU A 29 -20.87 36.75 -8.10
C GLU A 29 -21.11 38.15 -8.69
N GLY A 30 -20.55 39.18 -8.04
CA GLY A 30 -20.73 40.58 -8.41
C GLY A 30 -22.01 41.26 -7.90
N GLU A 31 -22.92 40.51 -7.25
CA GLU A 31 -24.07 41.08 -6.55
C GLU A 31 -23.62 41.73 -5.23
N GLN A 32 -24.12 42.94 -4.95
CA GLN A 32 -23.84 43.62 -3.68
C GLN A 32 -24.95 43.30 -2.67
N PRO A 33 -24.61 43.02 -1.39
CA PRO A 33 -25.59 42.92 -0.32
C PRO A 33 -26.42 44.19 -0.19
N LYS A 34 -27.68 44.04 0.23
CA LYS A 34 -28.56 45.18 0.52
C LYS A 34 -28.39 45.63 1.96
N ALA A 35 -28.76 46.88 2.22
CA ALA A 35 -28.82 47.42 3.57
C ALA A 35 -29.71 46.55 4.48
N GLY A 36 -29.21 46.25 5.68
CA GLY A 36 -29.88 45.41 6.68
C GLY A 36 -29.73 43.90 6.45
N GLU A 37 -28.94 43.48 5.46
CA GLU A 37 -28.62 42.06 5.26
C GLU A 37 -27.38 41.65 6.06
N VAL A 38 -27.39 40.41 6.53
CA VAL A 38 -26.23 39.74 7.11
C VAL A 38 -25.67 38.77 6.09
N VAL A 39 -24.37 38.87 5.81
CA VAL A 39 -23.64 37.98 4.90
C VAL A 39 -22.91 36.94 5.73
N LEU A 40 -23.06 35.68 5.39
CA LEU A 40 -22.30 34.56 5.91
C LEU A 40 -21.43 33.97 4.80
N GLY A 41 -20.16 33.73 5.08
CA GLY A 41 -19.24 33.08 4.16
C GLY A 41 -18.31 32.10 4.88
N GLN A 42 -17.87 31.08 4.18
CA GLN A 42 -16.83 30.16 4.67
C GLN A 42 -15.48 30.61 4.12
N GLU A 43 -14.50 30.84 4.99
CA GLU A 43 -13.11 31.05 4.56
C GLU A 43 -12.38 29.71 4.49
N SER A 44 -11.65 29.48 3.39
CA SER A 44 -10.75 28.33 3.31
C SER A 44 -9.49 28.61 4.12
N ALA A 45 -9.38 27.99 5.30
CA ALA A 45 -8.10 27.85 5.98
C ALA A 45 -7.31 26.70 5.33
N ILE A 46 -6.01 26.91 5.08
CA ILE A 46 -5.08 25.88 4.58
C ILE A 46 -4.75 24.84 5.68
N ASP A 47 -5.23 25.06 6.91
CA ASP A 47 -4.92 24.26 8.10
C ASP A 47 -6.21 23.95 8.89
N HIS A 48 -6.99 23.01 8.35
CA HIS A 48 -7.99 22.15 9.03
C HIS A 48 -9.11 22.69 9.93
N ASP A 49 -9.37 24.00 10.02
CA ASP A 49 -10.60 24.49 10.69
C ASP A 49 -11.36 25.49 9.80
N PRO A 50 -12.56 25.14 9.28
CA PRO A 50 -13.36 26.08 8.50
C PRO A 50 -13.95 27.18 9.40
N SER A 51 -13.40 28.40 9.35
CA SER A 51 -13.97 29.55 10.04
C SER A 51 -15.11 30.20 9.23
N VAL A 52 -16.22 30.50 9.91
CA VAL A 52 -17.37 31.21 9.31
C VAL A 52 -17.21 32.71 9.57
N ASN A 53 -17.13 33.50 8.50
CA ASN A 53 -17.14 34.95 8.59
C ASN A 53 -18.59 35.48 8.48
N VAL A 54 -18.98 36.36 9.40
CA VAL A 54 -20.28 37.01 9.45
C VAL A 54 -20.12 38.53 9.38
N GLU A 55 -20.73 39.14 8.35
CA GLU A 55 -20.66 40.57 8.09
C GLU A 55 -22.06 41.20 8.06
N LEU A 56 -22.28 42.23 8.88
CA LEU A 56 -23.50 43.04 8.88
C LEU A 56 -23.35 44.27 7.98
N PHE A 57 -24.35 44.54 7.14
CA PHE A 57 -24.36 45.69 6.22
C PHE A 57 -25.32 46.79 6.69
N GLY A 58 -24.76 47.93 7.07
CA GLY A 58 -25.50 49.09 7.56
C GLY A 58 -26.23 49.86 6.44
N GLU A 59 -27.26 50.63 6.82
CA GLU A 59 -28.02 51.48 5.88
C GLU A 59 -27.18 52.59 5.23
N ASP A 60 -26.06 52.98 5.85
CA ASP A 60 -25.12 53.97 5.36
C ASP A 60 -24.01 53.37 4.46
N GLY A 61 -24.06 52.07 4.19
CA GLY A 61 -23.06 51.33 3.42
C GLY A 61 -21.83 50.93 4.24
N SER A 62 -21.85 51.08 5.57
CA SER A 62 -20.84 50.50 6.45
C SER A 62 -20.95 48.97 6.52
N THR A 63 -19.83 48.31 6.78
CA THR A 63 -19.76 46.87 7.03
C THR A 63 -19.13 46.64 8.40
N GLN A 64 -19.78 45.80 9.21
CA GLN A 64 -19.28 45.39 10.52
C GLN A 64 -19.02 43.87 10.49
N ASN A 65 -17.81 43.45 10.86
CA ASN A 65 -17.54 42.04 11.13
C ASN A 65 -18.06 41.72 12.54
N ILE A 66 -18.94 40.73 12.64
CA ILE A 66 -19.57 40.29 13.88
C ILE A 66 -19.29 38.80 14.15
N SER A 67 -18.28 38.22 13.51
CA SER A 67 -18.02 36.77 13.59
C SER A 67 -17.74 36.31 15.02
N ASP A 68 -16.86 37.04 15.72
CA ASP A 68 -16.49 36.76 17.12
C ASP A 68 -17.70 36.95 18.05
N ASP A 69 -18.47 38.02 17.86
CA ASP A 69 -19.67 38.32 18.65
C ASP A 69 -20.70 37.19 18.53
N ILE A 70 -20.89 36.68 17.32
CA ILE A 70 -21.81 35.59 17.00
C ILE A 70 -21.32 34.28 17.66
N GLU A 71 -20.01 34.00 17.62
CA GLU A 71 -19.41 32.83 18.25
C GLU A 71 -19.56 32.85 19.78
N GLU A 72 -19.32 33.99 20.42
CA GLU A 72 -19.48 34.16 21.87
C GLU A 72 -20.95 33.96 22.31
N ILE A 73 -21.90 34.55 21.58
CA ILE A 73 -23.34 34.38 21.84
C ILE A 73 -23.73 32.89 21.75
N PHE A 74 -23.23 32.16 20.76
CA PHE A 74 -23.51 30.73 20.64
C PHE A 74 -22.89 29.91 21.76
N ALA A 75 -21.64 30.17 22.12
CA ALA A 75 -20.99 29.48 23.22
C ALA A 75 -21.76 29.63 24.54
N ALA A 76 -22.33 30.82 24.79
CA ALA A 76 -23.21 31.04 25.95
C ALA A 76 -24.51 30.22 25.86
N LEU A 77 -25.20 30.26 24.71
CA LEU A 77 -26.46 29.54 24.50
C LEU A 77 -26.29 28.03 24.66
N GLU A 78 -25.21 27.44 24.14
CA GLU A 78 -24.91 26.01 24.28
C GLU A 78 -24.65 25.59 25.73
N GLN A 79 -24.05 26.49 26.51
CA GLN A 79 -23.81 26.29 27.94
C GLN A 79 -25.05 26.60 28.80
N GLY A 80 -26.17 26.99 28.16
CA GLY A 80 -27.41 27.40 28.85
C GLY A 80 -27.27 28.72 29.61
N GLN A 81 -26.30 29.56 29.24
CA GLN A 81 -26.08 30.89 29.80
C GLN A 81 -26.93 31.94 29.06
N ASP A 82 -27.23 33.04 29.74
CA ASP A 82 -27.89 34.21 29.15
C ASP A 82 -26.85 35.05 28.37
N PRO A 83 -26.99 35.19 27.04
CA PRO A 83 -26.02 35.92 26.22
C PRO A 83 -25.88 37.40 26.58
N THR A 84 -26.89 38.01 27.21
CA THR A 84 -26.81 39.43 27.64
C THR A 84 -25.79 39.65 28.75
N GLN A 85 -25.27 38.58 29.35
CA GLN A 85 -24.27 38.61 30.41
C GLN A 85 -22.84 38.43 29.91
N LEU A 86 -22.61 38.28 28.60
CA LEU A 86 -21.29 38.04 28.00
C LEU A 86 -20.35 39.25 28.07
N GLY A 87 -20.87 40.46 28.29
CA GLY A 87 -20.06 41.69 28.43
C GLY A 87 -20.91 42.95 28.45
N GLU A 88 -20.27 44.13 28.57
CA GLU A 88 -20.98 45.42 28.47
C GLU A 88 -21.55 45.67 27.07
N ASP A 89 -20.95 45.06 26.04
CA ASP A 89 -21.37 45.21 24.64
C ASP A 89 -22.67 44.45 24.31
N PHE A 90 -22.97 43.39 25.08
CA PHE A 90 -24.21 42.58 24.96
C PHE A 90 -25.24 42.89 26.06
N ALA A 91 -24.89 43.76 27.01
CA ALA A 91 -25.80 44.19 28.05
C ALA A 91 -26.88 45.09 27.43
N THR A 92 -28.16 44.68 27.52
CA THR A 92 -29.26 45.61 27.26
C THR A 92 -29.09 46.81 28.19
N ALA A 93 -29.25 48.02 27.67
CA ALA A 93 -29.16 49.26 28.45
C ALA A 93 -30.20 49.23 29.58
N ALA A 94 -29.83 48.64 30.71
CA ALA A 94 -30.68 48.50 31.87
C ALA A 94 -30.92 49.90 32.41
N GLY A 95 -32.15 50.39 32.23
CA GLY A 95 -32.65 51.53 32.98
C GLY A 95 -32.32 51.35 34.46
N GLN A 96 -31.91 52.44 35.11
CA GLN A 96 -31.51 52.50 36.52
C GLN A 96 -32.21 51.45 37.39
N GLN A 97 -31.42 50.66 38.12
CA GLN A 97 -31.93 49.84 39.21
C GLN A 97 -32.80 50.69 40.15
N VAL A 98 -34.12 50.50 40.08
CA VAL A 98 -35.01 50.95 41.14
C VAL A 98 -34.99 49.86 42.19
N SER A 99 -34.34 50.18 43.31
CA SER A 99 -34.33 49.40 44.54
C SER A 99 -35.73 48.89 44.90
N SER A 100 -35.92 47.57 44.93
CA SER A 100 -37.03 46.95 45.66
C SER A 100 -36.48 45.83 46.54
N SER A 101 -36.30 46.17 47.80
CA SER A 101 -36.00 45.26 48.90
C SER A 101 -37.07 44.19 49.06
N VAL A 102 -36.74 42.93 48.79
CA VAL A 102 -37.46 41.78 49.37
C VAL A 102 -36.43 40.78 49.89
N THR A 103 -35.93 41.06 51.09
CA THR A 103 -35.32 40.07 51.98
C THR A 103 -36.43 39.28 52.67
N GLN A 104 -36.81 38.12 52.13
CA GLN A 104 -37.37 37.02 52.92
C GLN A 104 -37.30 35.71 52.14
N ALA A 105 -36.41 34.81 52.57
CA ALA A 105 -36.38 33.44 52.08
C ALA A 105 -37.63 32.70 52.59
N SER A 106 -38.48 32.25 51.66
CA SER A 106 -39.53 31.27 51.92
C SER A 106 -39.38 30.16 50.89
N THR A 107 -39.19 28.92 51.37
CA THR A 107 -39.16 27.73 50.53
C THR A 107 -40.55 27.48 49.95
N ILE A 108 -40.71 27.70 48.64
CA ILE A 108 -41.91 27.27 47.92
C ILE A 108 -41.69 25.81 47.49
N VAL A 109 -42.43 24.87 48.10
CA VAL A 109 -42.53 23.51 47.59
C VAL A 109 -43.51 23.51 46.42
N ARG A 110 -43.02 23.39 45.18
CA ARG A 110 -43.85 23.19 43.99
C ARG A 110 -44.03 21.68 43.76
N ASN A 111 -45.20 21.14 44.12
CA ASN A 111 -45.68 19.85 43.61
C ASN A 111 -46.39 20.10 42.27
N GLY A 112 -45.62 20.25 41.21
CA GLY A 112 -46.11 20.32 39.83
C GLY A 112 -45.21 19.46 38.94
N VAL A 113 -45.81 18.73 38.00
CA VAL A 113 -45.06 18.05 36.94
C VAL A 113 -44.33 19.13 36.14
N GLU A 114 -43.01 19.06 36.13
CA GLU A 114 -42.16 19.92 35.30
C GLU A 114 -42.35 19.47 33.85
N THR A 115 -43.24 20.14 33.13
CA THR A 115 -43.15 20.14 31.68
C THR A 115 -41.94 21.01 31.37
N LEU A 116 -40.82 20.39 30.98
CA LEU A 116 -39.70 21.11 30.39
C LEU A 116 -40.31 22.02 29.32
N ALA A 117 -40.18 23.34 29.50
CA ALA A 117 -40.57 24.28 28.47
C ALA A 117 -39.89 23.80 27.18
N SER A 118 -40.64 23.76 26.08
CA SER A 118 -40.00 23.90 24.78
C SER A 118 -38.99 25.03 24.94
N THR A 119 -37.71 24.77 24.70
CA THR A 119 -36.67 25.80 24.71
C THR A 119 -37.13 26.91 23.77
N GLU A 120 -37.76 27.94 24.31
CA GLU A 120 -37.87 29.24 23.65
C GLU A 120 -36.42 29.69 23.58
N PHE A 121 -35.80 29.52 22.42
CA PHE A 121 -34.44 29.97 22.17
C PHE A 121 -34.43 31.49 22.36
N SER A 122 -33.76 31.98 23.41
CA SER A 122 -33.62 33.40 23.66
C SER A 122 -32.64 33.98 22.63
N THR A 123 -33.12 34.88 21.77
CA THR A 123 -32.28 35.64 20.83
C THR A 123 -31.81 36.97 21.41
N GLU A 124 -32.01 37.21 22.71
CA GLU A 124 -31.78 38.52 23.36
C GLU A 124 -30.35 39.05 23.21
N GLY A 125 -29.34 38.19 23.01
CA GLY A 125 -27.97 38.61 22.67
C GLY A 125 -27.84 39.25 21.29
N PHE A 126 -28.57 38.76 20.29
CA PHE A 126 -28.52 39.26 18.91
C PHE A 126 -29.24 40.60 18.73
N ASP A 127 -30.15 40.95 19.64
CA ASP A 127 -30.86 42.25 19.61
C ASP A 127 -29.88 43.42 19.76
N THR A 128 -28.75 43.22 20.45
CA THR A 128 -27.69 44.23 20.59
C THR A 128 -26.96 44.51 19.27
N LEU A 129 -26.97 43.53 18.36
CA LEU A 129 -26.49 43.66 16.98
C LEU A 129 -27.56 44.26 16.05
N SER A 130 -28.68 44.75 16.59
CA SER A 130 -29.82 45.30 15.85
C SER A 130 -30.45 44.32 14.84
N LEU A 131 -30.31 43.02 15.09
CA LEU A 131 -30.89 41.96 14.27
C LEU A 131 -32.34 41.71 14.69
N SER A 132 -33.22 41.40 13.73
CA SER A 132 -34.57 40.94 14.06
C SER A 132 -34.55 39.53 14.66
N GLU A 133 -35.58 39.15 15.41
CA GLU A 133 -35.75 37.78 15.96
C GLU A 133 -35.68 36.73 14.83
N THR A 134 -36.36 36.99 13.71
CA THR A 134 -36.35 36.09 12.55
C THR A 134 -34.99 36.04 11.85
N GLN A 135 -34.27 37.17 11.79
CA GLN A 135 -32.89 37.20 11.31
C GLN A 135 -31.98 36.35 12.18
N SER A 136 -32.07 36.53 13.50
CA SER A 136 -31.25 35.82 14.48
C SER A 136 -31.43 34.31 14.40
N LEU A 137 -32.69 33.85 14.27
CA LEU A 137 -33.00 32.42 14.11
C LEU A 137 -32.47 31.84 12.79
N SER A 138 -32.57 32.60 11.70
CA SER A 138 -32.02 32.19 10.40
C SER A 138 -30.49 32.19 10.40
N ILE A 139 -29.85 33.18 11.02
CA ILE A 139 -28.39 33.24 11.17
C ILE A 139 -27.89 32.06 12.01
N LEU A 140 -28.54 31.76 13.14
CA LEU A 140 -28.25 30.58 13.96
C LEU A 140 -28.32 29.29 13.13
N THR A 141 -29.41 29.12 12.38
CA THR A 141 -29.60 27.93 11.54
C THR A 141 -28.49 27.80 10.50
N GLN A 142 -28.13 28.90 9.83
CA GLN A 142 -27.08 28.88 8.81
C GLN A 142 -25.67 28.74 9.41
N TYR A 143 -25.39 29.38 10.54
CA TYR A 143 -24.09 29.30 11.20
C TYR A 143 -23.82 27.88 11.71
N GLN A 144 -24.80 27.23 12.34
CA GLN A 144 -24.68 25.81 12.74
C GLN A 144 -24.50 24.86 11.56
N GLN A 145 -25.08 25.17 10.40
CA GLN A 145 -24.87 24.38 9.18
C GLN A 145 -23.46 24.55 8.64
N LEU A 146 -22.89 25.74 8.72
CA LEU A 146 -21.54 26.04 8.23
C LEU A 146 -20.43 25.59 9.17
N GLN A 147 -20.72 25.52 10.48
CA GLN A 147 -19.83 25.00 11.54
C GLN A 147 -19.78 23.46 11.58
N GLN A 148 -20.78 22.76 11.04
CA GLN A 148 -20.69 21.31 10.93
C GLN A 148 -19.54 20.99 9.98
N ASN A 149 -18.49 20.34 10.52
CA ASN A 149 -17.35 19.82 9.78
C ASN A 149 -17.82 19.40 8.39
N VAL A 150 -17.32 20.10 7.37
CA VAL A 150 -17.42 19.60 6.00
C VAL A 150 -16.88 18.18 6.10
N VAL A 151 -17.76 17.19 5.96
CA VAL A 151 -17.33 15.85 5.64
C VAL A 151 -16.69 16.04 4.28
N SER A 152 -15.37 16.22 4.28
CA SER A 152 -14.57 15.94 3.11
C SER A 152 -14.81 14.46 2.87
N VAL A 153 -15.85 14.15 2.11
CA VAL A 153 -15.78 12.97 1.26
C VAL A 153 -14.55 13.27 0.43
N ASP A 154 -13.47 12.55 0.68
CA ASP A 154 -12.49 12.42 -0.40
C ASP A 154 -13.32 12.00 -1.60
N ALA A 155 -13.37 12.84 -2.64
CA ALA A 155 -14.26 12.58 -3.76
C ALA A 155 -13.83 11.33 -4.54
N ASN A 156 -12.66 10.78 -4.19
CA ASN A 156 -12.03 9.63 -4.78
C ASN A 156 -11.23 8.89 -3.70
N SER A 157 -11.76 7.80 -3.18
CA SER A 157 -11.08 6.93 -2.24
C SER A 157 -9.96 6.18 -2.95
N ASN A 158 -8.88 5.85 -2.25
CA ASN A 158 -7.86 4.97 -2.83
C ASN A 158 -8.41 3.54 -2.94
N PRO A 159 -7.97 2.77 -3.95
CA PRO A 159 -8.19 1.33 -3.96
C PRO A 159 -7.56 0.66 -2.72
N ASP A 160 -8.06 -0.52 -2.36
CA ASP A 160 -7.57 -1.38 -1.28
C ASP A 160 -7.18 -2.73 -1.88
N GLY A 161 -5.87 -2.95 -2.03
CA GLY A 161 -5.27 -4.16 -2.58
C GLY A 161 -4.91 -5.19 -1.51
N LEU A 162 -4.97 -6.48 -1.86
CA LEU A 162 -4.65 -7.55 -0.91
C LEU A 162 -3.20 -8.04 -1.09
N ASP A 163 -2.40 -7.87 -0.04
CA ASP A 163 -1.08 -8.49 0.08
C ASP A 163 -1.12 -10.01 0.01
N LEU A 164 -0.10 -10.59 -0.63
CA LEU A 164 0.02 -12.02 -0.82
C LEU A 164 1.30 -12.57 -0.19
N THR A 165 1.22 -13.81 0.30
CA THR A 165 2.39 -14.60 0.70
C THR A 165 2.26 -15.98 0.09
N LEU A 166 3.21 -16.32 -0.78
CA LEU A 166 3.15 -17.51 -1.61
C LEU A 166 4.46 -18.29 -1.51
N ILE A 167 4.43 -19.56 -1.95
CA ILE A 167 5.60 -20.41 -2.05
C ILE A 167 5.65 -21.05 -3.43
N THR A 168 6.84 -21.23 -3.97
CA THR A 168 7.09 -21.97 -5.21
C THR A 168 8.41 -22.71 -5.07
N PRO A 169 8.60 -23.87 -5.70
CA PRO A 169 9.93 -24.42 -5.87
C PRO A 169 10.80 -23.53 -6.75
N GLU A 170 12.13 -23.63 -6.59
CA GLU A 170 13.05 -22.96 -7.51
C GLU A 170 12.86 -23.47 -8.95
N ASP A 171 13.28 -22.64 -9.90
CA ASP A 171 13.07 -22.83 -11.35
C ASP A 171 11.62 -22.99 -11.83
N GLN A 172 10.65 -22.89 -10.92
CA GLN A 172 9.24 -22.97 -11.24
C GLN A 172 8.60 -21.58 -11.23
N PRO A 173 8.08 -21.09 -12.38
CA PRO A 173 7.30 -19.87 -12.41
C PRO A 173 6.01 -20.00 -11.59
N LEU A 174 5.65 -18.90 -10.93
CA LEU A 174 4.44 -18.74 -10.15
C LEU A 174 3.57 -17.64 -10.79
N SER A 175 2.32 -17.97 -11.09
CA SER A 175 1.36 -17.03 -11.68
C SER A 175 0.12 -16.88 -10.81
N GLY A 176 -0.55 -15.74 -10.93
CA GLY A 176 -1.77 -15.47 -10.18
C GLY A 176 -2.58 -14.31 -10.73
N GLN A 177 -3.64 -13.97 -10.00
CA GLN A 177 -4.52 -12.84 -10.27
C GLN A 177 -4.59 -11.99 -9.00
N LEU A 178 -4.27 -10.70 -9.13
CA LEU A 178 -4.41 -9.73 -8.05
C LEU A 178 -5.88 -9.34 -7.89
N SER A 179 -6.24 -8.99 -6.66
CA SER A 179 -7.57 -8.50 -6.30
C SER A 179 -7.42 -7.23 -5.50
N ALA A 180 -8.24 -6.24 -5.83
CA ALA A 180 -8.39 -5.00 -5.10
C ALA A 180 -9.85 -4.57 -5.13
N THR A 181 -10.24 -3.70 -4.21
CA THR A 181 -11.58 -3.09 -4.19
C THR A 181 -11.46 -1.58 -4.08
N ASP A 182 -12.41 -0.86 -4.66
CA ASP A 182 -12.53 0.57 -4.48
C ASP A 182 -13.96 0.88 -3.98
N SER A 183 -14.07 1.81 -3.02
CA SER A 183 -15.36 2.13 -2.38
C SER A 183 -16.25 3.03 -3.24
N ASP A 184 -15.67 3.76 -4.19
CA ASP A 184 -16.40 4.57 -5.15
C ASP A 184 -16.90 3.73 -6.35
N GLY A 185 -16.34 2.53 -6.52
CA GLY A 185 -16.71 1.55 -7.52
C GLY A 185 -16.03 1.80 -8.87
N ASP A 186 -14.89 2.48 -8.85
CA ASP A 186 -14.11 2.79 -10.03
C ASP A 186 -13.45 1.54 -10.65
N GLU A 187 -13.14 1.64 -11.95
CA GLU A 187 -12.43 0.57 -12.66
C GLU A 187 -10.95 0.57 -12.25
N LEU A 188 -10.45 -0.59 -11.86
CA LEU A 188 -9.08 -0.74 -11.36
C LEU A 188 -8.15 -1.27 -12.44
N SER A 189 -6.93 -0.71 -12.47
CA SER A 189 -5.84 -1.14 -13.33
C SER A 189 -4.58 -1.43 -12.52
N PHE A 190 -3.80 -2.41 -12.96
CA PHE A 190 -2.58 -2.85 -12.26
C PHE A 190 -1.32 -2.55 -13.08
N SER A 191 -0.22 -2.30 -12.39
CA SER A 191 1.09 -2.05 -13.01
C SER A 191 2.22 -2.43 -12.07
N GLU A 192 3.39 -2.78 -12.63
CA GLU A 192 4.57 -3.15 -11.85
C GLU A 192 5.02 -1.99 -10.95
N GLY A 193 5.27 -2.31 -9.67
CA GLY A 193 5.93 -1.44 -8.70
C GLY A 193 7.41 -1.79 -8.60
N ASP A 194 7.87 -2.10 -7.39
CA ASP A 194 9.23 -2.56 -7.14
C ASP A 194 9.43 -4.00 -7.63
N ALA A 195 10.44 -4.20 -8.46
CA ALA A 195 10.79 -5.49 -9.02
C ALA A 195 11.40 -6.43 -7.96
N PRO A 196 11.24 -7.77 -8.12
CA PRO A 196 11.92 -8.74 -7.28
C PRO A 196 13.45 -8.66 -7.44
N SER A 197 14.19 -9.00 -6.38
CA SER A 197 15.66 -8.99 -6.42
C SER A 197 16.24 -10.28 -7.00
N ASN A 198 15.52 -11.40 -6.86
CA ASN A 198 16.00 -12.73 -7.23
C ASN A 198 15.06 -13.43 -8.24
N GLY A 199 14.47 -12.64 -9.13
CA GLY A 199 13.66 -13.15 -10.22
C GLY A 199 13.24 -12.06 -11.19
N SER A 200 12.25 -12.39 -12.01
CA SER A 200 11.60 -11.46 -12.93
C SER A 200 10.09 -11.47 -12.69
N LEU A 201 9.46 -10.32 -12.92
CA LEU A 201 8.02 -10.13 -12.79
C LEU A 201 7.48 -9.63 -14.12
N THR A 202 6.29 -10.13 -14.48
CA THR A 202 5.44 -9.51 -15.49
C THR A 202 4.05 -9.31 -14.91
N VAL A 203 3.49 -8.11 -15.03
CA VAL A 203 2.09 -7.79 -14.65
C VAL A 203 1.37 -7.16 -15.83
N ASP A 204 0.11 -7.54 -16.06
CA ASP A 204 -0.78 -6.84 -16.99
C ASP A 204 -1.81 -5.94 -16.29
N GLU A 205 -2.45 -5.06 -17.06
CA GLU A 205 -3.43 -4.09 -16.54
C GLU A 205 -4.64 -4.76 -15.85
N SER A 206 -4.92 -6.04 -16.15
CA SER A 206 -6.01 -6.79 -15.52
C SER A 206 -5.62 -7.38 -14.16
N GLY A 207 -4.35 -7.28 -13.78
CA GLY A 207 -3.81 -7.83 -12.53
C GLY A 207 -3.37 -9.29 -12.64
N SER A 208 -3.32 -9.85 -13.85
CA SER A 208 -2.69 -11.15 -14.07
C SER A 208 -1.17 -10.96 -14.05
N TRP A 209 -0.48 -11.82 -13.30
CA TRP A 209 0.96 -11.69 -13.08
C TRP A 209 1.68 -13.02 -13.17
N THR A 210 2.98 -12.97 -13.45
CA THR A 210 3.88 -14.11 -13.39
C THR A 210 5.22 -13.69 -12.81
N TYR A 211 5.63 -14.36 -11.74
CA TYR A 211 6.96 -14.30 -11.16
C TYR A 211 7.75 -15.52 -11.62
N THR A 212 8.99 -15.31 -12.08
CA THR A 212 9.94 -16.38 -12.40
C THR A 212 11.19 -16.18 -11.56
N PRO A 213 11.51 -17.08 -10.61
CA PRO A 213 12.78 -17.03 -9.88
C PRO A 213 13.98 -17.01 -10.84
N ASN A 214 15.09 -16.44 -10.40
CA ASN A 214 16.37 -16.65 -11.08
C ASN A 214 16.73 -18.15 -11.02
N PRO A 215 17.46 -18.68 -12.02
CA PRO A 215 17.95 -20.06 -11.98
C PRO A 215 18.67 -20.36 -10.67
N ASP A 216 18.38 -21.52 -10.09
CA ASP A 216 19.04 -22.07 -8.89
C ASP A 216 18.90 -21.17 -7.63
N PHE A 217 17.95 -20.23 -7.64
CA PHE A 217 17.68 -19.38 -6.48
C PHE A 217 16.66 -20.02 -5.54
N ASN A 218 17.06 -20.19 -4.29
CA ASN A 218 16.19 -20.50 -3.18
C ASN A 218 16.30 -19.46 -2.07
N GLY A 219 15.20 -19.27 -1.32
CA GLY A 219 15.10 -18.25 -0.27
C GLY A 219 13.89 -17.33 -0.43
N ASN A 220 13.93 -16.17 0.23
CA ASN A 220 12.84 -15.21 0.19
C ASN A 220 13.08 -14.14 -0.88
N ASP A 221 12.02 -13.80 -1.60
CA ASP A 221 11.96 -12.69 -2.54
C ASP A 221 10.65 -11.91 -2.36
N SER A 222 10.58 -10.70 -2.88
CA SER A 222 9.39 -9.85 -2.79
C SER A 222 9.32 -8.85 -3.92
N PHE A 223 8.11 -8.53 -4.35
CA PHE A 223 7.86 -7.46 -5.31
C PHE A 223 6.59 -6.71 -4.95
N THR A 224 6.42 -5.51 -5.50
CA THR A 224 5.19 -4.73 -5.33
C THR A 224 4.47 -4.50 -6.66
N VAL A 225 3.15 -4.36 -6.58
CA VAL A 225 2.30 -4.03 -7.72
C VAL A 225 1.42 -2.85 -7.33
N ILE A 226 1.38 -1.84 -8.18
CA ILE A 226 0.54 -0.66 -7.98
C ILE A 226 -0.83 -0.92 -8.60
N VAL A 227 -1.88 -0.70 -7.82
CA VAL A 227 -3.27 -0.63 -8.29
C VAL A 227 -3.72 0.83 -8.32
N SER A 228 -4.36 1.25 -9.41
CA SER A 228 -4.92 2.61 -9.56
C SER A 228 -6.36 2.57 -10.03
N ASP A 229 -7.15 3.53 -9.53
CA ASP A 229 -8.53 3.81 -9.93
C ASP A 229 -8.65 4.70 -11.19
N GLY A 230 -7.52 5.19 -11.73
CA GLY A 230 -7.50 6.10 -12.88
C GLY A 230 -7.95 7.55 -12.59
N ASN A 231 -8.38 7.83 -11.37
CA ASN A 231 -8.87 9.13 -10.87
C ASN A 231 -7.88 9.81 -9.90
N GLY A 232 -6.78 9.13 -9.57
CA GLY A 232 -5.65 9.67 -8.80
C GLY A 232 -5.40 8.93 -7.50
N GLY A 233 -6.27 7.99 -7.12
CA GLY A 233 -6.05 7.08 -6.02
C GLY A 233 -5.18 5.90 -6.46
N MET A 234 -4.33 5.49 -5.53
CA MET A 234 -3.39 4.39 -5.72
C MET A 234 -3.20 3.62 -4.42
N ASP A 235 -2.90 2.35 -4.55
CA ASP A 235 -2.44 1.49 -3.46
C ASP A 235 -1.33 0.55 -3.94
N GLU A 236 -0.54 0.06 -3.01
CA GLU A 236 0.60 -0.82 -3.27
C GLU A 236 0.36 -2.20 -2.67
N ILE A 237 0.27 -3.22 -3.53
CA ILE A 237 0.15 -4.61 -3.12
C ILE A 237 1.55 -5.20 -2.96
N ILE A 238 1.85 -5.76 -1.80
CA ILE A 238 3.10 -6.46 -1.53
C ILE A 238 2.90 -7.96 -1.73
N VAL A 239 3.71 -8.57 -2.60
CA VAL A 239 3.75 -10.01 -2.79
C VAL A 239 5.07 -10.55 -2.26
N ASN A 240 4.99 -11.35 -1.19
CA ASN A 240 6.11 -12.07 -0.61
C ASN A 240 6.15 -13.49 -1.18
N VAL A 241 7.31 -13.93 -1.67
CA VAL A 241 7.51 -15.27 -2.23
C VAL A 241 8.60 -16.01 -1.46
N GLY A 242 8.29 -17.22 -0.99
CA GLY A 242 9.28 -18.18 -0.50
C GLY A 242 9.61 -19.20 -1.58
N VAL A 243 10.84 -19.16 -2.09
CA VAL A 243 11.35 -20.12 -3.08
C VAL A 243 12.01 -21.30 -2.34
N THR A 244 11.51 -22.51 -2.55
CA THR A 244 12.00 -23.72 -1.88
C THR A 244 13.03 -24.46 -2.73
N PRO A 245 14.12 -24.96 -2.13
CA PRO A 245 15.14 -25.70 -2.86
C PRO A 245 14.61 -27.01 -3.46
N ILE A 246 15.12 -27.37 -4.63
CA ILE A 246 15.03 -28.65 -5.31
C ILE A 246 16.46 -29.10 -5.58
N ASN A 247 16.77 -30.34 -5.24
CA ASN A 247 18.08 -30.91 -5.54
C ASN A 247 18.35 -30.95 -7.05
N ASP A 248 19.47 -30.36 -7.46
CA ASP A 248 19.99 -30.44 -8.82
C ASP A 248 20.93 -31.62 -9.00
N ASN A 249 21.14 -32.04 -10.24
CA ASN A 249 22.13 -33.06 -10.51
C ASN A 249 23.54 -32.43 -10.50
N PRO A 250 24.57 -33.19 -10.10
CA PRO A 250 25.93 -32.77 -10.36
C PRO A 250 26.15 -32.62 -11.86
N VAL A 251 27.06 -31.74 -12.25
CA VAL A 251 27.44 -31.49 -13.63
C VAL A 251 28.94 -31.75 -13.76
N LEU A 252 29.29 -32.69 -14.62
CA LEU A 252 30.67 -32.91 -15.02
C LEU A 252 31.25 -31.68 -15.72
N VAL A 253 32.49 -31.31 -15.41
CA VAL A 253 33.13 -30.11 -15.96
C VAL A 253 34.57 -30.34 -16.44
N ASP A 254 34.97 -29.56 -17.44
CA ASP A 254 36.35 -29.48 -17.89
C ASP A 254 37.24 -28.66 -16.93
N GLU A 255 38.52 -28.50 -17.28
CA GLU A 255 39.49 -27.73 -16.48
C GLU A 255 39.16 -26.23 -16.34
N ASN A 256 38.26 -25.71 -17.18
CA ASN A 256 37.79 -24.33 -17.16
C ASN A 256 36.41 -24.18 -16.47
N GLY A 257 35.82 -25.28 -15.99
CA GLY A 257 34.50 -25.30 -15.37
C GLY A 257 33.33 -25.29 -16.38
N ALA A 258 33.59 -25.55 -17.65
CA ALA A 258 32.52 -25.71 -18.64
C ALA A 258 31.94 -27.13 -18.59
N PRO A 259 30.63 -27.33 -18.81
CA PRO A 259 30.03 -28.65 -18.84
C PRO A 259 30.77 -29.58 -19.80
N LEU A 260 31.16 -30.73 -19.26
CA LEU A 260 31.75 -31.83 -20.01
C LEU A 260 30.63 -32.60 -20.70
N GLY A 261 30.92 -33.21 -21.86
CA GLY A 261 29.97 -34.12 -22.51
C GLY A 261 29.99 -35.51 -21.89
N ASP A 262 29.13 -36.37 -22.43
CA ASP A 262 28.90 -37.73 -21.93
C ASP A 262 30.05 -38.72 -22.22
N ASP A 263 30.97 -38.37 -23.14
CA ASP A 263 32.04 -39.24 -23.60
C ASP A 263 33.41 -38.56 -23.56
N LEU A 264 34.42 -39.28 -23.07
CA LEU A 264 35.84 -38.95 -23.18
C LEU A 264 36.59 -40.06 -23.89
N SER A 265 37.50 -39.70 -24.79
CA SER A 265 38.38 -40.68 -25.46
C SER A 265 39.82 -40.50 -25.04
N VAL A 266 40.47 -41.60 -24.67
CA VAL A 266 41.88 -41.64 -24.27
C VAL A 266 42.58 -42.79 -24.98
N SER A 267 43.86 -42.62 -25.33
CA SER A 267 44.69 -43.70 -25.87
C SER A 267 45.90 -43.99 -25.01
N THR A 268 46.34 -45.25 -25.03
CA THR A 268 47.56 -45.71 -24.38
C THR A 268 48.22 -46.81 -25.20
N GLN A 269 49.48 -47.10 -24.90
CA GLN A 269 50.15 -48.28 -25.44
C GLN A 269 49.74 -49.52 -24.65
N GLU A 270 49.80 -50.67 -25.31
CA GLU A 270 49.74 -52.00 -24.70
C GLU A 270 50.66 -52.07 -23.47
N ASP A 271 50.16 -52.76 -22.43
CA ASP A 271 50.81 -52.91 -21.12
C ASP A 271 51.17 -51.58 -20.41
N THR A 272 50.63 -50.44 -20.87
CA THR A 272 50.92 -49.13 -20.30
C THR A 272 49.67 -48.54 -19.64
N PRO A 273 49.67 -48.35 -18.31
CA PRO A 273 48.59 -47.67 -17.63
C PRO A 273 48.41 -46.23 -18.12
N VAL A 274 47.16 -45.76 -18.14
CA VAL A 274 46.81 -44.38 -18.43
C VAL A 274 45.87 -43.83 -17.36
N SER A 275 46.03 -42.56 -17.05
CA SER A 275 45.28 -41.89 -15.99
C SER A 275 44.61 -40.64 -16.52
N GLY A 276 43.54 -40.25 -15.85
CA GLY A 276 42.85 -38.99 -16.08
C GLY A 276 42.16 -38.53 -14.80
N LYS A 277 41.45 -37.41 -14.90
CA LYS A 277 40.65 -36.87 -13.80
C LYS A 277 39.28 -36.50 -14.32
N VAL A 278 38.26 -36.84 -13.55
CA VAL A 278 36.90 -36.35 -13.72
C VAL A 278 36.67 -35.30 -12.65
N ASN A 279 36.18 -34.12 -13.03
CA ASN A 279 35.71 -33.09 -12.10
C ASN A 279 34.22 -32.91 -12.30
N ALA A 280 33.53 -32.53 -11.23
CA ALA A 280 32.14 -32.14 -11.26
C ALA A 280 31.92 -30.95 -10.32
N THR A 281 30.84 -30.23 -10.58
CA THR A 281 30.29 -29.20 -9.70
C THR A 281 28.84 -29.52 -9.44
N ASP A 282 28.33 -29.03 -8.32
CA ASP A 282 26.94 -29.19 -7.92
C ASP A 282 26.43 -27.84 -7.42
N VAL A 283 25.24 -27.43 -7.86
CA VAL A 283 24.75 -26.07 -7.61
C VAL A 283 24.27 -25.90 -6.17
N ASP A 284 23.77 -26.97 -5.55
CA ASP A 284 23.39 -27.03 -4.14
C ASP A 284 24.62 -27.05 -3.22
N GLY A 285 25.79 -27.36 -3.78
CA GLY A 285 27.06 -27.41 -3.08
C GLY A 285 27.26 -28.71 -2.31
N ASP A 286 26.64 -29.79 -2.78
CA ASP A 286 26.73 -31.11 -2.17
C ASP A 286 28.10 -31.77 -2.32
N ASP A 287 28.43 -32.66 -1.37
CA ASP A 287 29.66 -33.44 -1.40
C ASP A 287 29.57 -34.55 -2.45
N LEU A 288 30.43 -34.50 -3.46
CA LEU A 288 30.37 -35.43 -4.60
C LEU A 288 31.19 -36.70 -4.39
N THR A 289 30.63 -37.83 -4.82
CA THR A 289 31.28 -39.15 -4.78
C THR A 289 31.48 -39.71 -6.18
N TYR A 290 32.65 -40.30 -6.43
CA TYR A 290 33.04 -40.84 -7.74
C TYR A 290 33.14 -42.36 -7.67
N THR A 291 32.44 -43.06 -8.55
CA THR A 291 32.46 -44.52 -8.62
C THR A 291 32.57 -45.03 -10.04
N VAL A 292 33.14 -46.23 -10.22
CA VAL A 292 33.12 -46.94 -11.50
C VAL A 292 31.94 -47.90 -11.48
N ASN A 293 31.00 -47.72 -12.41
CA ASN A 293 29.79 -48.56 -12.50
C ASN A 293 29.94 -49.65 -13.57
N ASP A 294 30.28 -49.27 -14.80
CA ASP A 294 30.60 -50.24 -15.86
C ASP A 294 32.11 -50.44 -15.91
N THR A 295 32.58 -51.59 -15.48
CA THR A 295 34.00 -51.93 -15.48
C THR A 295 34.48 -52.35 -16.88
N PRO A 296 35.74 -52.04 -17.23
CA PRO A 296 36.32 -52.46 -18.49
C PRO A 296 36.41 -53.98 -18.61
N THR A 297 36.44 -54.48 -19.86
CA THR A 297 36.45 -55.92 -20.14
C THR A 297 37.84 -56.51 -20.37
N ASN A 298 38.82 -55.68 -20.73
CA ASN A 298 40.19 -56.06 -21.08
C ASN A 298 41.22 -55.23 -20.30
N GLY A 299 40.88 -54.93 -19.05
CA GLY A 299 41.73 -54.21 -18.13
C GLY A 299 41.07 -54.03 -16.76
N SER A 300 41.70 -53.22 -15.94
CA SER A 300 41.18 -52.82 -14.63
C SER A 300 41.24 -51.32 -14.46
N VAL A 301 40.31 -50.77 -13.69
CA VAL A 301 40.26 -49.35 -13.36
C VAL A 301 40.17 -49.15 -11.86
N SER A 302 40.83 -48.11 -11.39
CA SER A 302 40.70 -47.58 -10.02
C SER A 302 40.38 -46.10 -10.10
N ILE A 303 39.60 -45.59 -9.15
CA ILE A 303 39.29 -44.17 -8.99
C ILE A 303 39.42 -43.80 -7.51
N ASP A 304 39.99 -42.63 -7.23
CA ASP A 304 40.07 -42.07 -5.87
C ASP A 304 38.90 -41.12 -5.57
N ALA A 305 38.86 -40.61 -4.33
CA ALA A 305 37.79 -39.72 -3.88
C ALA A 305 37.82 -38.35 -4.59
N GLU A 306 38.97 -37.97 -5.14
CA GLU A 306 39.18 -36.74 -5.89
C GLU A 306 38.88 -36.89 -7.40
N GLY A 307 38.36 -38.05 -7.83
CA GLY A 307 37.99 -38.32 -9.22
C GLY A 307 39.18 -38.64 -10.13
N ASN A 308 40.39 -38.85 -9.58
CA ASN A 308 41.52 -39.31 -10.38
C ASN A 308 41.38 -40.81 -10.63
N TRP A 309 41.38 -41.18 -11.90
CA TRP A 309 41.24 -42.57 -12.31
C TRP A 309 42.51 -43.07 -13.00
N THR A 310 42.74 -44.38 -12.92
CA THR A 310 43.81 -45.06 -13.66
C THR A 310 43.28 -46.35 -14.25
N TYR A 311 43.39 -46.48 -15.56
CA TYR A 311 43.13 -47.69 -16.33
C TYR A 311 44.44 -48.44 -16.59
N THR A 312 44.47 -49.74 -16.32
CA THR A 312 45.58 -50.64 -16.64
C THR A 312 45.06 -51.72 -17.59
N PRO A 313 45.53 -51.76 -18.86
CA PRO A 313 45.19 -52.84 -19.78
C PRO A 313 45.59 -54.21 -19.22
N ASP A 314 44.86 -55.26 -19.60
CA ASP A 314 45.33 -56.63 -19.42
C ASP A 314 46.61 -56.87 -20.23
N GLU A 315 47.47 -57.78 -19.74
CA GLU A 315 48.68 -58.19 -20.47
C GLU A 315 48.32 -58.65 -21.89
N ASP A 316 49.06 -58.19 -22.90
CA ASP A 316 48.85 -58.69 -24.27
C ASP A 316 47.74 -57.94 -25.06
N PHE A 317 46.98 -57.04 -24.40
CA PHE A 317 45.76 -56.49 -24.95
C PHE A 317 46.01 -55.28 -25.85
N HIS A 318 45.40 -55.33 -27.04
CA HIS A 318 45.28 -54.21 -27.97
C HIS A 318 43.85 -54.21 -28.53
N GLY A 319 43.25 -53.02 -28.63
CA GLY A 319 41.84 -52.95 -28.95
C GLY A 319 41.18 -51.70 -28.43
N SER A 320 39.85 -51.76 -28.35
CA SER A 320 39.05 -50.73 -27.68
C SER A 320 38.47 -51.35 -26.41
N ASP A 321 38.45 -50.57 -25.34
CA ASP A 321 37.77 -50.88 -24.10
C ASP A 321 37.05 -49.63 -23.60
N ASN A 322 36.19 -49.74 -22.60
CA ASN A 322 35.52 -48.58 -22.01
C ASN A 322 35.15 -48.85 -20.56
N PHE A 323 34.89 -47.77 -19.83
CA PHE A 323 34.31 -47.84 -18.50
C PHE A 323 33.52 -46.56 -18.20
N THR A 324 32.51 -46.66 -17.35
CA THR A 324 31.68 -45.53 -16.95
C THR A 324 32.04 -45.07 -15.55
N ILE A 325 32.35 -43.78 -15.40
CA ILE A 325 32.42 -43.12 -14.09
C ILE A 325 31.06 -42.47 -13.81
N THR A 326 30.54 -42.68 -12.61
CA THR A 326 29.35 -41.99 -12.09
C THR A 326 29.75 -41.06 -10.97
N VAL A 327 29.23 -39.84 -11.02
CA VAL A 327 29.29 -38.85 -9.96
C VAL A 327 27.91 -38.78 -9.31
N ASP A 328 27.86 -38.88 -7.99
CA ASP A 328 26.63 -38.92 -7.19
C ASP A 328 26.75 -37.90 -6.05
N ASP A 329 25.72 -37.08 -5.88
CA ASP A 329 25.60 -36.01 -4.87
C ASP A 329 25.16 -36.51 -3.48
N GLY A 330 24.75 -37.78 -3.37
CA GLY A 330 24.21 -38.39 -2.15
C GLY A 330 22.77 -38.03 -1.81
N ASN A 331 22.13 -37.15 -2.59
CA ASN A 331 20.75 -36.69 -2.45
C ASN A 331 19.83 -37.14 -3.60
N GLY A 332 20.38 -37.84 -4.58
CA GLY A 332 19.65 -38.54 -5.63
C GLY A 332 19.94 -38.03 -7.04
N GLY A 333 20.75 -36.97 -7.17
CA GLY A 333 21.27 -36.50 -8.44
C GLY A 333 22.53 -37.25 -8.83
N VAL A 334 22.63 -37.58 -10.12
CA VAL A 334 23.77 -38.29 -10.69
C VAL A 334 24.12 -37.75 -12.07
N ASP A 335 25.40 -37.83 -12.40
CA ASP A 335 25.93 -37.60 -13.75
C ASP A 335 26.95 -38.67 -14.12
N GLN A 336 27.13 -38.92 -15.41
CA GLN A 336 27.93 -40.03 -15.90
C GLN A 336 28.80 -39.61 -17.08
N VAL A 337 30.02 -40.18 -17.12
CA VAL A 337 30.88 -40.09 -18.29
C VAL A 337 31.39 -41.47 -18.67
N ASN A 338 31.26 -41.80 -19.94
CA ASN A 338 31.86 -42.97 -20.54
C ASN A 338 33.29 -42.63 -21.00
N ILE A 339 34.26 -43.41 -20.55
CA ILE A 339 35.66 -43.27 -20.92
C ILE A 339 35.99 -44.35 -21.96
N ASP A 340 36.06 -43.96 -23.22
CA ASP A 340 36.52 -44.81 -24.31
C ASP A 340 38.05 -44.89 -24.33
N ILE A 341 38.58 -46.10 -24.16
CA ILE A 341 40.02 -46.38 -24.19
C ILE A 341 40.41 -47.02 -25.52
N LYS A 342 41.43 -46.47 -26.18
CA LYS A 342 42.11 -47.09 -27.30
C LYS A 342 43.50 -47.59 -26.89
N VAL A 343 43.68 -48.91 -26.85
CA VAL A 343 44.98 -49.53 -26.58
C VAL A 343 45.66 -49.87 -27.91
N GLU A 344 46.79 -49.22 -28.17
CA GLU A 344 47.62 -49.40 -29.37
C GLU A 344 48.76 -50.37 -29.12
N TYR A 345 49.26 -51.03 -30.17
CA TYR A 345 50.40 -51.93 -30.06
C TYR A 345 51.62 -51.26 -29.43
N ALA A 346 52.35 -52.01 -28.59
CA ALA A 346 53.66 -51.58 -28.15
C ALA A 346 54.63 -51.42 -29.34
N PRO A 347 55.52 -50.40 -29.33
CA PRO A 347 56.53 -50.24 -30.36
C PRO A 347 57.45 -51.46 -30.39
N THR A 348 57.60 -52.09 -31.55
CA THR A 348 58.48 -53.25 -31.70
C THR A 348 59.95 -52.84 -31.55
N VAL A 349 60.64 -53.37 -30.54
CA VAL A 349 62.11 -53.25 -30.43
C VAL A 349 62.73 -54.25 -31.40
N SER A 350 63.19 -53.76 -32.55
CA SER A 350 63.99 -54.56 -33.48
C SER A 350 65.43 -54.66 -32.98
N ILE A 351 65.86 -55.82 -32.50
CA ILE A 351 67.29 -56.07 -32.22
C ILE A 351 67.97 -56.33 -33.57
N THR A 352 68.86 -55.43 -33.98
CA THR A 352 69.69 -55.57 -35.20
C THR A 352 71.05 -56.16 -34.87
#